data_AF-A0A812TB77-F1
#
_entry.id   AF-A0A812TB77-F1
#
_cell.length_a   1.000
_cell.length_b   1.000
_cell.length_c   1.000
_cell.angle_alpha   90.00
_cell.angle_beta   90.00
_cell.angle_gamma   90.00
#
_symmetry.space_group_name_H-M   'P 1'
#
loop_
_entity.id
_entity.type
_entity.pdbx_description
1 polymer ?
#
loop_
_entity_poly.entity_id
_entity_poly.type
_entity_poly.pdbx_seq_one_letter_code
_entity_poly.pdbx_strand_id
1 'polypeptide(L)'
;MTVADSPVRCDVLVGSISASRPTAFCSPDDTLDSASNLLQSTGRTAAIIENGEKTVLGVLTENDMLLAFVEGTPSSCTVGQWLHGGEARLPNFLVPPLSLQPDVPLIDAAARMAVMTNGDFACHHLLVDPGDTDRNVALLSALDIARGLLVAASAHIGDQALEVARLAVTHAMKPRSQVPSCTLADSLGDALDLLHSSNQNCVLAIPTSTEDEGQQEEEGDQVMEHAIVGGAITPGDALRAISERVNCRSLSLGKWLHKSGISPEHRFISSESSLADAAAIMSKTGIHHLLVEEPARSKIVGVISALDIVRALAASITGS
;
A
#
# COMPACT_ATOMS: atom_id res chain seq x y z
N MET A 1 33.16 31.77 -23.83
CA MET A 1 31.91 31.02 -23.61
C MET A 1 32.25 29.83 -22.73
N THR A 2 32.08 29.99 -21.42
CA THR A 2 32.15 28.87 -20.47
C THR A 2 30.81 28.15 -20.53
N VAL A 3 30.82 26.91 -21.01
CA VAL A 3 29.73 25.98 -20.81
C VAL A 3 29.62 25.79 -19.31
N ALA A 4 28.56 26.32 -18.70
CA ALA A 4 28.23 25.97 -17.34
C ALA A 4 27.80 24.49 -17.39
N ASP A 5 28.68 23.60 -16.95
CA ASP A 5 28.28 22.25 -16.57
C ASP A 5 27.16 22.43 -15.55
N SER A 6 25.94 22.11 -15.96
CA SER A 6 24.85 21.95 -15.00
C SER A 6 25.31 20.87 -14.02
N PRO A 7 25.19 21.11 -12.69
CA PRO A 7 25.61 20.11 -11.73
C PRO A 7 24.85 18.81 -12.04
N VAL A 8 25.59 17.71 -12.22
CA VAL A 8 25.00 16.38 -12.36
C VAL A 8 24.13 16.18 -11.12
N ARG A 9 22.80 16.22 -11.31
CA ARG A 9 21.86 15.93 -10.23
C ARG A 9 22.08 14.47 -9.84
N CYS A 10 22.62 14.27 -8.66
CA CYS A 10 22.70 12.94 -8.07
C CYS A 10 21.28 12.63 -7.58
N ASP A 11 20.60 11.74 -8.31
CA ASP A 11 19.27 11.28 -7.95
C ASP A 11 19.31 9.82 -7.49
N VAL A 12 18.37 9.44 -6.65
CA VAL A 12 18.14 8.03 -6.31
C VAL A 12 17.55 7.33 -7.52
N LEU A 13 18.19 6.28 -8.01
CA LEU A 13 17.71 5.52 -9.18
C LEU A 13 16.88 4.32 -8.75
N VAL A 14 15.81 4.00 -9.49
CA VAL A 14 14.88 2.92 -9.14
C VAL A 14 15.55 1.55 -9.06
N GLY A 15 16.53 1.27 -9.93
CA GLY A 15 17.24 0.00 -9.95
C GLY A 15 18.02 -0.28 -8.66
N SER A 16 18.55 0.76 -8.01
CA SER A 16 19.25 0.62 -6.72
C SER A 16 18.30 0.22 -5.59
N ILE A 17 17.05 0.66 -5.69
CA ILE A 17 16.00 0.39 -4.70
C ILE A 17 15.37 -0.98 -4.95
N SER A 18 14.97 -1.28 -6.19
CA SER A 18 14.30 -2.54 -6.52
C SER A 18 15.23 -3.75 -6.35
N ALA A 19 16.55 -3.58 -6.54
CA ALA A 19 17.53 -4.63 -6.29
C ALA A 19 17.71 -4.98 -4.79
N SER A 20 17.29 -4.10 -3.87
CA SER A 20 17.48 -4.31 -2.43
C SER A 20 16.59 -5.39 -1.83
N ARG A 21 15.52 -5.79 -2.54
CA ARG A 21 14.52 -6.74 -2.03
C ARG A 21 14.11 -7.73 -3.12
N PRO A 22 14.20 -9.06 -2.89
CA PRO A 22 13.84 -10.07 -3.88
C PRO A 22 12.41 -9.93 -4.41
N THR A 23 12.18 -10.14 -5.70
CA THR A 23 10.83 -10.16 -6.27
C THR A 23 10.18 -11.52 -6.04
N ALA A 24 8.88 -11.53 -5.72
CA ALA A 24 8.10 -12.76 -5.67
C ALA A 24 7.58 -13.09 -7.08
N PHE A 25 7.61 -14.38 -7.43
CA PHE A 25 7.18 -14.90 -8.72
C PHE A 25 6.21 -16.06 -8.51
N CYS A 26 5.18 -16.13 -9.35
CA CYS A 26 4.25 -17.26 -9.41
C CYS A 26 3.97 -17.66 -10.87
N SER A 27 3.60 -18.92 -11.05
CA SER A 27 3.18 -19.48 -12.33
C SER A 27 1.71 -19.18 -12.60
N PRO A 28 1.27 -19.04 -13.87
CA PRO A 28 -0.17 -19.04 -14.19
C PRO A 28 -0.90 -20.32 -13.74
N ASP A 29 -0.18 -21.42 -13.53
CA ASP A 29 -0.75 -22.68 -13.04
C ASP A 29 -0.87 -22.75 -11.50
N ASP A 30 -0.22 -21.81 -10.79
CA ASP A 30 -0.40 -21.68 -9.34
C ASP A 30 -1.85 -21.31 -9.02
N THR A 31 -2.33 -21.69 -7.83
CA THR A 31 -3.66 -21.31 -7.35
C THR A 31 -3.60 -20.00 -6.59
N LEU A 32 -4.76 -19.34 -6.42
CA LEU A 32 -4.86 -18.19 -5.52
C LEU A 32 -4.45 -18.57 -4.07
N ASP A 33 -4.71 -19.81 -3.63
CA ASP A 33 -4.23 -20.33 -2.34
C ASP A 33 -2.69 -20.35 -2.28
N SER A 34 -2.01 -20.97 -3.26
CA SER A 34 -0.54 -21.04 -3.24
C SER A 34 0.11 -19.67 -3.41
N ALA A 35 -0.45 -18.81 -4.26
CA ALA A 35 0.01 -17.44 -4.44
C ALA A 35 -0.21 -16.59 -3.17
N SER A 36 -1.31 -16.77 -2.45
CA SER A 36 -1.54 -16.09 -1.18
C SER A 36 -0.50 -16.48 -0.12
N ASN A 37 -0.16 -17.77 -0.04
CA ASN A 37 0.87 -18.29 0.86
C ASN A 37 2.26 -17.77 0.48
N LEU A 38 2.56 -17.65 -0.82
CA LEU A 38 3.80 -17.03 -1.30
C LEU A 38 3.92 -15.58 -0.83
N LEU A 39 2.90 -14.76 -1.08
CA LEU A 39 2.89 -13.35 -0.69
C LEU A 39 3.03 -13.19 0.83
N GLN A 40 2.29 -13.99 1.61
CA GLN A 40 2.34 -13.92 3.07
C GLN A 40 3.71 -14.36 3.62
N SER A 41 4.24 -15.50 3.18
CA SER A 41 5.53 -16.04 3.65
C SER A 41 6.74 -15.18 3.26
N THR A 42 6.64 -14.44 2.15
CA THR A 42 7.69 -13.52 1.70
C THR A 42 7.49 -12.07 2.17
N GLY A 43 6.38 -11.79 2.85
CA GLY A 43 5.97 -10.44 3.27
C GLY A 43 5.79 -9.48 2.10
N ARG A 44 5.32 -9.98 0.96
CA ARG A 44 5.14 -9.21 -0.28
C ARG A 44 3.68 -8.88 -0.53
N THR A 45 3.47 -7.73 -1.12
CA THR A 45 2.14 -7.23 -1.50
C THR A 45 1.79 -7.48 -2.96
N ALA A 46 2.74 -8.00 -3.73
CA ALA A 46 2.55 -8.42 -5.11
C ALA A 46 3.60 -9.45 -5.57
N ALA A 47 3.25 -10.21 -6.60
CA ALA A 47 4.10 -11.17 -7.29
C ALA A 47 3.98 -11.01 -8.81
N ILE A 48 5.10 -11.15 -9.52
CA ILE A 48 5.09 -11.21 -10.98
C ILE A 48 4.58 -12.59 -11.39
N ILE A 49 3.68 -12.61 -12.37
CA ILE A 49 3.16 -13.85 -12.95
C ILE A 49 4.01 -14.16 -14.17
N GLU A 50 4.75 -15.26 -14.14
CA GLU A 50 5.63 -15.67 -15.24
C GLU A 50 5.32 -17.09 -15.70
N ASN A 51 5.39 -17.31 -17.01
CA ASN A 51 5.31 -18.67 -17.56
C ASN A 51 6.67 -19.38 -17.53
N GLY A 52 6.69 -20.66 -17.92
CA GLY A 52 7.92 -21.45 -18.01
C GLY A 52 8.98 -20.92 -18.98
N GLU A 53 8.63 -19.96 -19.85
CA GLU A 53 9.53 -19.27 -20.77
C GLU A 53 10.04 -17.92 -20.23
N LYS A 54 9.82 -17.62 -18.93
CA LYS A 54 10.15 -16.33 -18.29
C LYS A 54 9.51 -15.12 -18.99
N THR A 55 8.31 -15.31 -19.51
CA THR A 55 7.49 -14.21 -20.01
C THR A 55 6.58 -13.72 -18.91
N VAL A 56 6.67 -12.43 -18.61
CA VAL A 56 5.77 -11.74 -17.69
C VAL A 56 4.38 -11.68 -18.31
N LEU A 57 3.41 -12.27 -17.62
CA LEU A 57 2.00 -12.31 -18.02
C LEU A 57 1.13 -11.29 -17.27
N GLY A 58 1.66 -10.70 -16.20
CA GLY A 58 0.96 -9.76 -15.36
C GLY A 58 1.55 -9.71 -13.95
N VAL A 59 0.84 -9.05 -13.05
CA VAL A 59 1.18 -8.95 -11.63
C VAL A 59 -0.06 -9.29 -10.81
N LEU A 60 0.12 -10.15 -9.81
CA LEU A 60 -0.89 -10.47 -8.81
C LEU A 60 -0.62 -9.63 -7.56
N THR A 61 -1.63 -8.96 -7.02
CA THR A 61 -1.52 -8.07 -5.85
C THR A 61 -2.43 -8.51 -4.70
N GLU A 62 -2.23 -7.96 -3.49
CA GLU A 62 -3.18 -8.13 -2.38
C GLU A 62 -4.60 -7.69 -2.71
N ASN A 63 -4.75 -6.72 -3.63
CA ASN A 63 -6.06 -6.26 -4.04
C ASN A 63 -6.77 -7.23 -5.00
N ASP A 64 -6.02 -8.03 -5.75
CA ASP A 64 -6.61 -9.16 -6.50
C ASP A 64 -7.13 -10.21 -5.52
N MET A 65 -6.41 -10.47 -4.41
CA MET A 65 -6.87 -11.38 -3.35
C MET A 65 -8.12 -10.86 -2.64
N LEU A 66 -8.17 -9.55 -2.37
CA LEU A 66 -9.36 -8.89 -1.83
C LEU A 66 -10.55 -9.07 -2.77
N LEU A 67 -10.39 -8.79 -4.06
CA LEU A 67 -11.46 -8.92 -5.04
C LEU A 67 -11.91 -10.38 -5.17
N ALA A 68 -10.97 -11.32 -5.27
CA ALA A 68 -11.27 -12.74 -5.30
C ALA A 68 -12.08 -13.19 -4.08
N PHE A 69 -11.76 -12.66 -2.89
CA PHE A 69 -12.53 -12.91 -1.67
C PHE A 69 -13.96 -12.35 -1.76
N VAL A 70 -14.11 -11.08 -2.16
CA VAL A 70 -15.42 -10.40 -2.24
C VAL A 70 -16.34 -11.09 -3.25
N GLU A 71 -15.80 -11.46 -4.42
CA GLU A 71 -16.53 -12.16 -5.48
C GLU A 71 -16.77 -13.65 -5.18
N GLY A 72 -16.27 -14.16 -4.05
CA GLY A 72 -16.41 -15.58 -3.68
C GLY A 72 -15.67 -16.53 -4.64
N THR A 73 -14.60 -16.05 -5.27
CA THR A 73 -13.76 -16.86 -6.16
C THR A 73 -13.12 -18.00 -5.37
N PRO A 74 -13.22 -19.26 -5.84
CA PRO A 74 -12.59 -20.38 -5.14
C PRO A 74 -11.07 -20.21 -5.04
N SER A 75 -10.48 -20.52 -3.88
CA SER A 75 -9.02 -20.43 -3.69
C SER A 75 -8.23 -21.40 -4.57
N SER A 76 -8.89 -22.42 -5.14
CA SER A 76 -8.34 -23.34 -6.13
C SER A 76 -8.32 -22.78 -7.56
N CYS A 77 -8.93 -21.61 -7.80
CA CYS A 77 -8.81 -20.89 -9.07
C CYS A 77 -7.33 -20.66 -9.38
N THR A 78 -6.91 -20.92 -10.61
CA THR A 78 -5.53 -20.66 -11.00
C THR A 78 -5.29 -19.17 -11.26
N VAL A 79 -4.07 -18.71 -11.05
CA VAL A 79 -3.65 -17.33 -11.34
C VAL A 79 -3.88 -17.01 -12.82
N GLY A 80 -3.65 -17.98 -13.71
CA GLY A 80 -3.94 -17.85 -15.13
C GLY A 80 -5.44 -17.66 -15.41
N GLN A 81 -6.31 -18.42 -14.74
CA GLN A 81 -7.77 -18.23 -14.85
C GLN A 81 -8.20 -16.85 -14.36
N TRP A 82 -7.65 -16.40 -13.22
CA TRP A 82 -7.89 -15.06 -12.68
C TRP A 82 -7.51 -13.95 -13.66
N LEU A 83 -6.30 -14.02 -14.23
CA LEU A 83 -5.80 -13.05 -15.22
C LEU A 83 -6.70 -12.90 -16.45
N HIS A 84 -7.26 -14.00 -16.95
CA HIS A 84 -8.11 -14.00 -18.13
C HIS A 84 -9.59 -13.72 -17.82
N GLY A 85 -9.98 -13.72 -16.54
CA GLY A 85 -11.35 -13.49 -16.10
C GLY A 85 -11.84 -12.05 -16.26
N GLY A 86 -10.92 -11.10 -16.51
CA GLY A 86 -11.22 -9.67 -16.70
C GLY A 86 -11.12 -8.81 -15.43
N GLU A 87 -10.99 -9.45 -14.27
CA GLU A 87 -10.99 -8.79 -12.95
C GLU A 87 -9.60 -8.46 -12.42
N ALA A 88 -8.54 -8.97 -13.07
CA ALA A 88 -7.18 -8.74 -12.63
C ALA A 88 -6.78 -7.27 -12.73
N ARG A 89 -6.10 -6.74 -11.70
CA ARG A 89 -5.68 -5.33 -11.68
C ARG A 89 -4.51 -5.00 -12.60
N LEU A 90 -3.62 -5.97 -12.84
CA LEU A 90 -2.42 -5.79 -13.66
C LEU A 90 -2.21 -6.94 -14.66
N PRO A 91 -3.13 -7.09 -15.64
CA PRO A 91 -2.98 -8.05 -16.73
C PRO A 91 -1.86 -7.64 -17.72
N ASN A 92 -1.46 -8.58 -18.57
CA ASN A 92 -0.34 -8.43 -19.53
C ASN A 92 -0.34 -7.10 -20.31
N PHE A 93 -1.50 -6.63 -20.77
CA PHE A 93 -1.56 -5.41 -21.57
C PHE A 93 -1.19 -4.13 -20.78
N LEU A 94 -1.26 -4.17 -19.45
CA LEU A 94 -0.80 -3.09 -18.56
C LEU A 94 0.68 -3.21 -18.18
N VAL A 95 1.36 -4.32 -18.49
CA VAL A 95 2.77 -4.49 -18.15
C VAL A 95 3.64 -3.43 -18.87
N PRO A 96 3.58 -3.25 -20.22
CA PRO A 96 4.41 -2.25 -20.88
C PRO A 96 4.26 -0.81 -20.38
N PRO A 97 3.05 -0.25 -20.15
CA PRO A 97 2.92 1.13 -19.65
C PRO A 97 3.36 1.30 -18.18
N LEU A 98 3.58 0.21 -17.44
CA LEU A 98 3.98 0.21 -16.03
C LEU A 98 5.42 -0.29 -15.80
N SER A 99 6.15 -0.57 -16.89
CA SER A 99 7.57 -0.91 -16.84
C SER A 99 8.45 0.34 -16.91
N LEU A 100 9.50 0.34 -16.11
CA LEU A 100 10.54 1.37 -16.04
C LEU A 100 11.91 0.76 -16.30
N GLN A 101 12.82 1.56 -16.85
CA GLN A 101 14.24 1.19 -16.88
C GLN A 101 14.90 1.40 -15.50
N PRO A 102 15.93 0.63 -15.13
CA PRO A 102 16.58 0.73 -13.82
C PRO A 102 17.24 2.09 -13.52
N ASP A 103 17.60 2.83 -14.55
CA ASP A 103 18.25 4.15 -14.47
C ASP A 103 17.25 5.32 -14.33
N VAL A 104 15.95 5.02 -14.28
CA VAL A 104 14.92 6.04 -14.05
C VAL A 104 15.07 6.64 -12.64
N PRO A 105 15.04 7.99 -12.50
CA PRO A 105 15.00 8.64 -11.20
C PRO A 105 13.77 8.27 -10.37
N LEU A 106 13.95 8.20 -9.05
CA LEU A 106 12.89 7.85 -8.08
C LEU A 106 11.64 8.73 -8.23
N ILE A 107 11.84 10.02 -8.50
CA ILE A 107 10.77 11.01 -8.62
C ILE A 107 9.92 10.78 -9.88
N ASP A 108 10.53 10.36 -10.99
CA ASP A 108 9.81 10.02 -12.22
C ASP A 108 8.99 8.74 -12.05
N ALA A 109 9.53 7.78 -11.29
CA ALA A 109 8.78 6.59 -10.90
C ALA A 109 7.60 6.92 -9.99
N ALA A 110 7.77 7.86 -9.06
CA ALA A 110 6.68 8.34 -8.21
C ALA A 110 5.59 9.03 -9.04
N ALA A 111 5.98 9.87 -10.01
CA ALA A 111 5.05 10.51 -10.94
C ALA A 111 4.26 9.47 -11.75
N ARG A 112 4.95 8.47 -12.31
CA ARG A 112 4.32 7.37 -13.05
C ARG A 112 3.29 6.64 -12.19
N MET A 113 3.67 6.29 -10.96
CA MET A 113 2.78 5.62 -10.02
C MET A 113 1.56 6.49 -9.66
N ALA A 114 1.78 7.79 -9.37
CA ALA A 114 0.73 8.71 -8.97
C ALA A 114 -0.29 9.02 -10.09
N VAL A 115 0.16 9.25 -11.33
CA VAL A 115 -0.73 9.56 -12.47
C VAL A 115 -1.69 8.40 -12.74
N MET A 116 -1.22 7.17 -12.57
CA MET A 116 -2.06 5.99 -12.75
C MET A 116 -3.16 5.87 -11.70
N THR A 117 -3.08 6.60 -10.57
CA THR A 117 -4.14 6.60 -9.53
C THR A 117 -5.36 7.47 -9.85
N ASN A 118 -5.36 8.24 -10.94
CA ASN A 118 -6.49 9.11 -11.34
C ASN A 118 -7.51 8.42 -12.27
N GLY A 119 -7.36 7.12 -12.54
CA GLY A 119 -8.37 6.28 -13.20
C GLY A 119 -8.97 5.24 -12.23
N ASP A 120 -9.73 4.28 -12.75
CA ASP A 120 -10.35 3.20 -11.96
C ASP A 120 -9.33 2.24 -11.29
N PHE A 121 -8.02 2.46 -11.47
CA PHE A 121 -6.95 1.56 -11.05
C PHE A 121 -5.86 2.31 -10.26
N ALA A 122 -5.86 2.23 -8.93
CA ALA A 122 -4.71 2.68 -8.16
C ALA A 122 -3.52 1.71 -8.34
N CYS A 123 -2.49 2.15 -9.06
CA CYS A 123 -1.27 1.38 -9.26
C CYS A 123 -0.33 1.54 -8.05
N HIS A 124 -0.09 0.46 -7.31
CA HIS A 124 0.81 0.44 -6.14
C HIS A 124 2.19 -0.15 -6.45
N HIS A 125 2.35 -0.67 -7.66
CA HIS A 125 3.52 -1.44 -8.09
C HIS A 125 3.86 -1.12 -9.53
N LEU A 126 5.12 -0.81 -9.78
CA LEU A 126 5.68 -0.71 -11.12
C LEU A 126 6.62 -1.89 -11.38
N LEU A 127 6.85 -2.20 -12.64
CA LEU A 127 7.90 -3.14 -13.02
C LEU A 127 9.18 -2.37 -13.33
N VAL A 128 10.31 -2.91 -12.92
CA VAL A 128 11.64 -2.45 -13.31
C VAL A 128 12.23 -3.53 -14.20
N ASP A 129 12.33 -3.24 -15.49
CA ASP A 129 12.76 -4.18 -16.52
C ASP A 129 14.00 -3.63 -17.25
N PRO A 130 15.19 -4.24 -17.08
CA PRO A 130 16.41 -3.80 -17.78
C PRO A 130 16.39 -4.09 -19.29
N GLY A 131 15.38 -4.80 -19.82
CA GLY A 131 15.22 -5.07 -21.25
C GLY A 131 16.20 -6.09 -21.86
N ASP A 132 17.10 -6.66 -21.05
CA ASP A 132 18.15 -7.59 -21.52
C ASP A 132 17.76 -9.07 -21.39
N THR A 133 18.48 -9.92 -22.13
CA THR A 133 18.22 -11.36 -22.34
C THR A 133 18.16 -12.24 -21.08
N ASP A 134 18.67 -11.77 -19.94
CA ASP A 134 18.61 -12.48 -18.65
C ASP A 134 17.46 -12.02 -17.73
N ARG A 135 16.58 -11.12 -18.21
CA ARG A 135 15.33 -10.63 -17.57
C ARG A 135 15.33 -10.68 -16.03
N ASN A 136 16.16 -9.85 -15.41
CA ASN A 136 16.07 -9.56 -13.97
C ASN A 136 14.96 -8.54 -13.70
N VAL A 137 13.72 -8.89 -14.04
CA VAL A 137 12.57 -8.02 -13.80
C VAL A 137 12.31 -7.93 -12.31
N ALA A 138 12.09 -6.73 -11.80
CA ALA A 138 11.79 -6.50 -10.40
C ALA A 138 10.50 -5.73 -10.19
N LEU A 139 9.87 -5.92 -9.03
CA LEU A 139 8.75 -5.08 -8.60
C LEU A 139 9.26 -3.89 -7.79
N LEU A 140 8.74 -2.71 -8.08
CA LEU A 140 8.91 -1.50 -7.31
C LEU A 140 7.57 -1.11 -6.69
N SER A 141 7.41 -1.29 -5.38
CA SER A 141 6.19 -0.89 -4.67
C SER A 141 6.24 0.58 -4.21
N ALA A 142 5.09 1.13 -3.81
CA ALA A 142 5.02 2.43 -3.15
C ALA A 142 5.91 2.50 -1.88
N LEU A 143 6.04 1.39 -1.15
CA LEU A 143 6.92 1.32 0.03
C LEU A 143 8.41 1.35 -0.37
N ASP A 144 8.76 0.79 -1.52
CA ASP A 144 10.12 0.88 -2.04
C ASP A 144 10.43 2.32 -2.46
N ILE A 145 9.48 3.06 -3.04
CA ILE A 145 9.65 4.49 -3.29
C ILE A 145 9.83 5.28 -1.98
N ALA A 146 9.03 4.99 -0.96
CA ALA A 146 9.19 5.59 0.37
C ALA A 146 10.56 5.28 0.99
N ARG A 147 11.14 4.09 0.74
CA ARG A 147 12.53 3.78 1.14
C ARG A 147 13.55 4.58 0.37
N GLY A 148 13.32 4.81 -0.93
CA GLY A 148 14.13 5.72 -1.72
C GLY A 148 14.21 7.13 -1.11
N LEU A 149 13.13 7.60 -0.49
CA LEU A 149 13.10 8.86 0.26
C LEU A 149 14.08 8.87 1.44
N LEU A 150 14.20 7.74 2.16
CA LEU A 150 15.16 7.59 3.26
C LEU A 150 16.61 7.59 2.75
N VAL A 151 16.85 6.98 1.59
CA VAL A 151 18.16 6.99 0.93
C VAL A 151 18.53 8.41 0.52
N ALA A 152 17.61 9.14 -0.11
CA ALA A 152 17.78 10.55 -0.46
C ALA A 152 18.09 11.41 0.77
N ALA A 153 17.33 11.24 1.85
CA ALA A 153 17.53 11.96 3.11
C ALA A 153 18.89 11.66 3.76
N SER A 154 19.30 10.40 3.77
CA SER A 154 20.58 9.98 4.39
C SER A 154 21.79 10.44 3.57
N ALA A 155 21.72 10.28 2.25
CA ALA A 155 22.81 10.64 1.34
C ALA A 155 22.82 12.13 0.96
N HIS A 156 21.78 12.89 1.32
CA HIS A 156 21.61 14.30 0.96
C HIS A 156 21.63 14.52 -0.56
N ILE A 157 20.90 13.67 -1.29
CA ILE A 157 20.81 13.68 -2.76
C ILE A 157 19.35 13.84 -3.20
N GLY A 158 19.12 14.37 -4.41
CA GLY A 158 17.79 14.66 -4.94
C GLY A 158 17.03 15.72 -4.13
N ASP A 159 17.28 17.00 -4.41
CA ASP A 159 16.74 18.15 -3.65
C ASP A 159 15.22 18.06 -3.41
N GLN A 160 14.44 17.68 -4.43
CA GLN A 160 12.99 17.52 -4.32
C GLN A 160 12.59 16.37 -3.39
N ALA A 161 13.30 15.23 -3.45
CA ALA A 161 13.06 14.12 -2.53
C ALA A 161 13.43 14.52 -1.09
N LEU A 162 14.50 15.28 -0.90
CA LEU A 162 14.91 15.77 0.40
C LEU A 162 13.92 16.77 1.00
N GLU A 163 13.32 17.64 0.18
CA GLU A 163 12.24 18.54 0.61
C GLU A 163 11.01 17.75 1.05
N VAL A 164 10.56 16.81 0.23
CA VAL A 164 9.40 15.94 0.52
C VAL A 164 9.65 15.12 1.78
N ALA A 165 10.87 14.62 1.99
CA ALA A 165 11.26 13.88 3.18
C ALA A 165 11.00 14.65 4.48
N ARG A 166 11.09 15.99 4.44
CA ARG A 166 10.89 16.87 5.60
C ARG A 166 9.46 17.35 5.78
N LEU A 167 8.58 17.13 4.81
CA LEU A 167 7.17 17.54 4.94
C LEU A 167 6.53 16.84 6.14
N ALA A 168 5.69 17.57 6.87
CA ALA A 168 4.92 16.97 7.95
C ALA A 168 3.85 16.03 7.38
N VAL A 169 3.59 14.92 8.08
CA VAL A 169 2.59 13.91 7.75
C VAL A 169 1.22 14.53 7.44
N THR A 170 0.82 15.57 8.17
CA THR A 170 -0.44 16.33 7.95
C THR A 170 -0.64 16.83 6.53
N HIS A 171 0.43 17.12 5.79
CA HIS A 171 0.34 17.65 4.42
C HIS A 171 0.08 16.57 3.37
N ALA A 172 0.31 15.29 3.70
CA ALA A 172 0.14 14.18 2.76
C ALA A 172 -0.93 13.18 3.19
N MET A 173 -1.24 13.09 4.48
CA MET A 173 -2.20 12.12 5.00
C MET A 173 -3.60 12.30 4.41
N LYS A 174 -4.36 11.21 4.40
CA LYS A 174 -5.81 11.27 4.23
C LYS A 174 -6.47 11.65 5.56
N PRO A 175 -7.33 12.68 5.60
CA PRO A 175 -8.02 13.06 6.83
C PRO A 175 -8.99 11.95 7.27
N ARG A 176 -9.21 11.81 8.58
CA ARG A 176 -10.06 10.78 9.20
C ARG A 176 -11.46 10.70 8.58
N SER A 177 -12.04 11.85 8.23
CA SER A 177 -13.37 11.96 7.61
C SER A 177 -13.46 11.35 6.20
N GLN A 178 -12.33 11.11 5.54
CA GLN A 178 -12.26 10.46 4.23
C GLN A 178 -11.86 8.98 4.33
N VAL A 179 -11.65 8.45 5.54
CA VAL A 179 -11.30 7.05 5.75
C VAL A 179 -12.55 6.30 6.22
N PRO A 180 -13.00 5.25 5.50
CA PRO A 180 -14.15 4.46 5.91
C PRO A 180 -13.90 3.78 7.26
N SER A 181 -14.97 3.59 8.02
CA SER A 181 -14.90 2.92 9.32
C SER A 181 -15.99 1.86 9.49
N CYS A 182 -15.67 0.88 10.32
CA CYS A 182 -16.50 -0.23 10.76
C CYS A 182 -16.36 -0.38 12.28
N THR A 183 -17.27 -1.09 12.93
CA THR A 183 -17.23 -1.31 14.37
C THR A 183 -16.46 -2.59 14.72
N LEU A 184 -15.84 -2.66 15.91
CA LEU A 184 -15.15 -3.87 16.37
C LEU A 184 -16.06 -5.11 16.48
N ALA A 185 -17.38 -4.90 16.51
CA ALA A 185 -18.38 -5.95 16.51
C ALA A 185 -18.69 -6.50 15.11
N ASP A 186 -18.43 -5.72 14.06
CA ASP A 186 -18.66 -6.13 12.66
C ASP A 186 -17.80 -7.35 12.30
N SER A 187 -18.19 -8.09 11.26
CA SER A 187 -17.39 -9.22 10.81
C SER A 187 -16.19 -8.75 9.96
N LEU A 188 -15.14 -9.57 9.92
CA LEU A 188 -14.02 -9.35 9.00
C LEU A 188 -14.50 -9.28 7.56
N GLY A 189 -15.48 -10.11 7.18
CA GLY A 189 -16.07 -10.08 5.84
C GLY A 189 -16.67 -8.72 5.50
N ASP A 190 -17.40 -8.09 6.43
CA ASP A 190 -18.05 -6.80 6.20
C ASP A 190 -17.01 -5.68 6.02
N ALA A 191 -15.91 -5.72 6.79
CA ALA A 191 -14.81 -4.77 6.61
C ALA A 191 -14.09 -4.94 5.28
N LEU A 192 -13.91 -6.18 4.80
CA LEU A 192 -13.29 -6.45 3.49
C LEU A 192 -14.20 -6.02 2.33
N ASP A 193 -15.52 -6.23 2.45
CA ASP A 193 -16.47 -5.72 1.46
C ASP A 193 -16.44 -4.17 1.43
N LEU A 194 -16.43 -3.53 2.59
CA LEU A 194 -16.34 -2.07 2.70
C LEU A 194 -15.02 -1.54 2.12
N LEU A 195 -13.91 -2.23 2.36
CA LEU A 195 -12.60 -1.90 1.81
C LEU A 195 -12.65 -1.89 0.27
N HIS A 196 -13.25 -2.92 -0.32
CA HIS A 196 -13.45 -3.02 -1.76
C HIS A 196 -14.41 -1.94 -2.29
N SER A 197 -15.62 -1.84 -1.74
CA SER A 197 -16.67 -0.96 -2.26
C SER A 197 -16.35 0.53 -2.11
N SER A 198 -15.50 0.89 -1.15
CA SER A 198 -15.02 2.27 -0.95
C SER A 198 -13.82 2.64 -1.82
N ASN A 199 -13.26 1.69 -2.58
CA ASN A 199 -12.01 1.84 -3.32
C ASN A 199 -10.87 2.37 -2.44
N GLN A 200 -10.81 1.91 -1.19
CA GLN A 200 -9.77 2.28 -0.22
C GLN A 200 -8.88 1.07 0.10
N ASN A 201 -7.66 1.34 0.58
CA ASN A 201 -6.74 0.31 1.08
C ASN A 201 -6.62 0.32 2.61
N CYS A 202 -7.52 1.04 3.28
CA CYS A 202 -7.62 1.08 4.74
C CYS A 202 -9.06 1.34 5.17
N VAL A 203 -9.56 0.53 6.10
CA VAL A 203 -10.80 0.75 6.86
C VAL A 203 -10.42 0.81 8.35
N LEU A 204 -10.93 1.79 9.07
CA LEU A 204 -10.71 1.93 10.51
C LEU A 204 -11.72 1.09 11.29
N ALA A 205 -11.23 0.37 12.30
CA ALA A 205 -12.08 -0.37 13.22
C ALA A 205 -12.23 0.43 14.53
N ILE A 206 -13.45 0.87 14.83
CA ILE A 206 -13.77 1.67 16.02
C ILE A 206 -14.55 0.83 17.04
N PRO A 207 -14.36 1.01 18.36
CA PRO A 207 -15.19 0.37 19.36
C PRO A 207 -16.66 0.72 19.14
N THR A 208 -17.53 -0.28 19.30
CA THR A 208 -18.96 -0.04 19.44
C THR A 208 -19.12 0.81 20.70
N SER A 209 -19.71 2.00 20.59
CA SER A 209 -20.03 2.82 21.76
C SER A 209 -20.87 1.96 22.71
N THR A 210 -20.30 1.56 23.84
CA THR A 210 -21.09 0.97 24.92
C THR A 210 -22.05 2.05 25.36
N GLU A 211 -23.36 1.75 25.27
CA GLU A 211 -24.38 2.51 25.97
C GLU A 211 -23.98 2.55 27.45
N ASP A 212 -23.37 3.65 27.90
CA ASP A 212 -23.37 4.04 29.31
C ASP A 212 -23.19 5.55 29.45
N GLU A 213 -24.30 6.16 29.86
CA GLU A 213 -24.45 7.36 30.67
C GLU A 213 -24.17 8.74 30.03
N GLY A 214 -25.19 9.24 29.32
CA GLY A 214 -25.74 10.56 29.67
C GLY A 214 -25.22 11.79 28.93
N GLN A 215 -24.78 11.69 27.67
CA GLN A 215 -24.52 12.86 26.84
C GLN A 215 -25.21 12.76 25.48
N GLN A 216 -25.63 13.94 25.02
CA GLN A 216 -26.66 14.22 24.03
C GLN A 216 -26.46 13.47 22.71
N GLU A 217 -27.58 13.17 22.05
CA GLU A 217 -27.67 12.68 20.68
C GLU A 217 -27.00 13.67 19.72
N GLU A 218 -25.68 13.58 19.57
CA GLU A 218 -24.98 14.15 18.42
C GLU A 218 -25.18 13.20 17.23
N GLU A 219 -25.60 13.76 16.10
CA GLU A 219 -25.89 13.02 14.86
C GLU A 219 -24.73 12.09 14.48
N GLY A 220 -25.05 10.86 14.05
CA GLY A 220 -24.15 9.70 13.99
C GLY A 220 -22.86 9.83 13.19
N ASP A 221 -22.67 10.90 12.40
CA ASP A 221 -21.43 11.17 11.68
C ASP A 221 -20.38 11.88 12.57
N GLN A 222 -20.80 12.78 13.47
CA GLN A 222 -19.88 13.51 14.36
C GLN A 222 -19.33 12.60 15.48
N VAL A 223 -20.13 11.66 15.97
CA VAL A 223 -19.72 10.67 16.99
C VAL A 223 -18.60 9.75 16.49
N MET A 224 -18.65 9.35 15.22
CA MET A 224 -17.61 8.49 14.62
C MET A 224 -16.29 9.22 14.35
N GLU A 225 -16.33 10.54 14.15
CA GLU A 225 -15.14 11.34 13.89
C GLU A 225 -14.21 11.42 15.11
N HIS A 226 -14.75 11.27 16.32
CA HIS A 226 -14.02 11.35 17.60
C HIS A 226 -13.78 10.00 18.28
N ALA A 227 -14.24 8.90 17.69
CA ALA A 227 -14.08 7.57 18.27
C ALA A 227 -12.61 7.14 18.36
N ILE A 228 -12.25 6.50 19.48
CA ILE A 228 -10.97 5.81 19.64
C ILE A 228 -10.85 4.76 18.53
N VAL A 229 -9.70 4.63 17.87
CA VAL A 229 -9.51 3.62 16.82
C VAL A 229 -8.88 2.38 17.45
N GLY A 230 -9.58 1.24 17.37
CA GLY A 230 -9.11 -0.05 17.86
C GLY A 230 -8.14 -0.75 16.89
N GLY A 231 -8.12 -0.36 15.61
CA GLY A 231 -7.17 -0.84 14.62
C GLY A 231 -7.54 -0.46 13.19
N ALA A 232 -6.86 -1.07 12.23
CA ALA A 232 -7.12 -0.88 10.80
C ALA A 232 -7.12 -2.20 10.06
N ILE A 233 -8.01 -2.32 9.07
CA ILE A 233 -8.12 -3.43 8.13
C ILE A 233 -7.64 -2.97 6.76
N THR A 234 -6.84 -3.79 6.11
CA THR A 234 -6.14 -3.52 4.84
C THR A 234 -6.24 -4.72 3.90
N PRO A 235 -5.85 -4.61 2.61
CA PRO A 235 -5.86 -5.77 1.71
C PRO A 235 -4.99 -6.94 2.20
N GLY A 236 -3.93 -6.66 2.96
CA GLY A 236 -3.12 -7.70 3.60
C GLY A 236 -3.90 -8.55 4.62
N ASP A 237 -4.98 -8.04 5.18
CA ASP A 237 -5.87 -8.83 6.04
C ASP A 237 -6.70 -9.83 5.23
N ALA A 238 -7.14 -9.48 4.02
CA ALA A 238 -7.78 -10.43 3.09
C ALA A 238 -6.80 -11.54 2.69
N LEU A 239 -5.59 -11.16 2.30
CA LEU A 239 -4.51 -12.09 1.97
C LEU A 239 -4.27 -13.10 3.11
N ARG A 240 -4.12 -12.60 4.34
CA ARG A 240 -3.91 -13.44 5.52
C ARG A 240 -5.12 -14.32 5.81
N ALA A 241 -6.32 -13.79 5.68
CA ALA A 241 -7.54 -14.55 5.94
C ALA A 241 -7.74 -15.72 4.96
N ILE A 242 -7.39 -15.54 3.69
CA ILE A 242 -7.38 -16.61 2.68
C ILE A 242 -6.35 -17.68 3.06
N SER A 243 -5.10 -17.28 3.31
CA SER A 243 -4.00 -18.18 3.69
C SER A 243 -4.31 -18.98 4.97
N GLU A 244 -4.90 -18.33 5.99
CA GLU A 244 -5.31 -18.97 7.24
C GLU A 244 -6.66 -19.70 7.17
N ARG A 245 -7.35 -19.67 6.01
CA ARG A 245 -8.68 -20.27 5.78
C ARG A 245 -9.72 -19.83 6.82
N VAL A 246 -9.74 -18.54 7.10
CA VAL A 246 -10.59 -17.93 8.12
C VAL A 246 -12.01 -17.77 7.60
N ASN A 247 -12.99 -18.18 8.41
CA ASN A 247 -14.40 -17.84 8.15
C ASN A 247 -14.67 -16.38 8.52
N CYS A 248 -14.36 -15.47 7.59
CA CYS A 248 -14.41 -14.02 7.77
C CYS A 248 -15.80 -13.49 8.13
N ARG A 249 -16.87 -14.14 7.66
CA ARG A 249 -18.26 -13.72 7.93
C ARG A 249 -18.71 -13.99 9.37
N SER A 250 -18.00 -14.87 10.07
CA SER A 250 -18.31 -15.24 11.47
C SER A 250 -17.33 -14.67 12.48
N LEU A 251 -16.18 -14.15 12.03
CA LEU A 251 -15.13 -13.63 12.89
C LEU A 251 -15.28 -12.12 13.05
N SER A 252 -15.54 -11.66 14.28
CA SER A 252 -15.58 -10.23 14.61
C SER A 252 -14.21 -9.57 14.43
N LEU A 253 -14.19 -8.31 14.02
CA LEU A 253 -12.97 -7.52 13.87
C LEU A 253 -12.12 -7.41 15.13
N GLY A 254 -12.75 -7.22 16.30
CA GLY A 254 -12.02 -7.17 17.57
C GLY A 254 -11.18 -8.43 17.83
N LYS A 255 -11.73 -9.61 17.54
CA LYS A 255 -11.00 -10.89 17.65
C LYS A 255 -9.90 -11.02 16.59
N TRP A 256 -10.16 -10.58 15.36
CA TRP A 256 -9.16 -10.61 14.29
C TRP A 256 -7.95 -9.75 14.65
N LEU A 257 -8.18 -8.48 15.00
CA LEU A 257 -7.13 -7.51 15.33
C LEU A 257 -6.30 -7.94 16.53
N HIS A 258 -6.92 -8.52 17.56
CA HIS A 258 -6.20 -9.08 18.71
C HIS A 258 -5.28 -10.25 18.32
N LYS A 259 -5.68 -11.08 17.34
CA LYS A 259 -4.87 -12.21 16.83
C LYS A 259 -3.72 -11.74 15.93
N SER A 260 -3.74 -10.51 15.43
CA SER A 260 -2.75 -10.02 14.46
C SER A 260 -1.35 -9.85 15.03
N GLY A 261 -1.19 -9.72 16.35
CA GLY A 261 0.12 -9.63 16.99
C GLY A 261 0.96 -8.41 16.58
N ILE A 262 0.41 -7.50 15.77
CA ILE A 262 1.05 -6.24 15.41
C ILE A 262 0.90 -5.33 16.61
N SER A 263 2.04 -5.02 17.24
CA SER A 263 2.06 -4.15 18.41
C SER A 263 1.43 -2.80 18.08
N PRO A 264 0.47 -2.30 18.88
CA PRO A 264 -0.21 -1.04 18.63
C PRO A 264 0.78 0.10 18.40
N GLU A 265 1.88 0.18 19.16
CA GLU A 265 2.87 1.27 19.07
C GLU A 265 3.56 1.40 17.70
N HIS A 266 3.48 0.38 16.84
CA HIS A 266 4.10 0.38 15.52
C HIS A 266 3.17 0.86 14.41
N ARG A 267 1.90 1.14 14.72
CA ARG A 267 0.91 1.62 13.74
C ARG A 267 0.66 3.12 13.81
N PHE A 268 1.20 3.81 14.81
CA PHE A 268 0.92 5.23 15.03
C PHE A 268 2.09 6.12 14.62
N ILE A 269 1.77 7.32 14.18
CA ILE A 269 2.72 8.40 13.92
C ILE A 269 2.09 9.74 14.28
N SER A 270 2.90 10.68 14.76
CA SER A 270 2.44 12.05 15.01
C SER A 270 2.14 12.77 13.69
N SER A 271 1.10 13.59 13.70
CA SER A 271 0.71 14.52 12.63
C SER A 271 1.88 15.45 12.22
N GLU A 272 2.74 15.80 13.19
CA GLU A 272 3.89 16.69 13.01
C GLU A 272 5.19 15.96 12.65
N SER A 273 5.20 14.62 12.65
CA SER A 273 6.37 13.86 12.21
C SER A 273 6.60 14.05 10.71
N SER A 274 7.84 13.82 10.28
CA SER A 274 8.19 13.95 8.86
C SER A 274 7.73 12.75 8.03
N LEU A 275 7.61 12.93 6.71
CA LEU A 275 7.38 11.81 5.79
C LEU A 275 8.53 10.80 5.79
N ALA A 276 9.76 11.24 6.07
CA ALA A 276 10.88 10.33 6.30
C ALA A 276 10.66 9.44 7.54
N ASP A 277 10.14 9.99 8.64
CA ASP A 277 9.82 9.19 9.83
C ASP A 277 8.72 8.16 9.52
N ALA A 278 7.68 8.58 8.78
CA ALA A 278 6.61 7.68 8.32
C ALA A 278 7.17 6.54 7.47
N ALA A 279 8.01 6.87 6.48
CA ALA A 279 8.68 5.90 5.62
C ALA A 279 9.57 4.95 6.43
N ALA A 280 10.27 5.43 7.46
CA ALA A 280 11.13 4.61 8.31
C ALA A 280 10.32 3.60 9.13
N ILE A 281 9.20 4.03 9.73
CA ILE A 281 8.31 3.13 10.49
C ILE A 281 7.72 2.06 9.55
N MET A 282 7.14 2.48 8.42
CA MET A 282 6.58 1.56 7.41
C MET A 282 7.64 0.56 6.92
N SER A 283 8.85 1.03 6.65
CA SER A 283 9.94 0.20 6.14
C SER A 283 10.42 -0.84 7.14
N LYS A 284 10.54 -0.44 8.42
CA LYS A 284 11.00 -1.30 9.52
C LYS A 284 9.97 -2.38 9.86
N THR A 285 8.70 -2.02 9.83
CA THR A 285 7.60 -2.90 10.27
C THR A 285 6.98 -3.69 9.12
N GLY A 286 7.23 -3.31 7.87
CA GLY A 286 6.66 -3.93 6.69
C GLY A 286 5.18 -3.58 6.47
N ILE A 287 4.64 -2.58 7.17
CA ILE A 287 3.26 -2.12 7.00
C ILE A 287 3.19 -0.95 6.02
N HIS A 288 2.05 -0.81 5.35
CA HIS A 288 1.84 0.18 4.30
C HIS A 288 0.99 1.38 4.71
N HIS A 289 0.42 1.35 5.92
CA HIS A 289 -0.47 2.38 6.46
C HIS A 289 -0.13 2.65 7.93
N LEU A 290 -0.11 3.91 8.31
CA LEU A 290 0.01 4.39 9.68
C LEU A 290 -1.22 5.22 10.04
N LEU A 291 -1.70 5.02 11.26
CA LEU A 291 -2.70 5.87 11.91
C LEU A 291 -2.01 7.15 12.37
N VAL A 292 -2.53 8.30 11.96
CA VAL A 292 -1.96 9.59 12.30
C VAL A 292 -2.64 10.14 13.54
N GLU A 293 -1.86 10.37 14.59
CA GLU A 293 -2.32 10.94 15.85
C GLU A 293 -1.97 12.42 15.92
N GLU A 294 -2.88 13.24 16.44
CA GLU A 294 -2.56 14.59 16.90
C GLU A 294 -2.19 14.52 18.38
N PRO A 295 -0.90 14.63 18.76
CA PRO A 295 -0.46 14.37 20.14
C PRO A 295 -1.12 15.29 21.16
N ALA A 296 -1.45 16.53 20.77
CA ALA A 296 -2.11 17.50 21.64
C ALA A 296 -3.52 17.07 22.07
N ARG A 297 -4.17 16.19 21.29
CA ARG A 297 -5.55 15.75 21.53
C ARG A 297 -5.69 14.24 21.77
N SER A 298 -4.61 13.48 21.64
CA SER A 298 -4.61 12.02 21.67
C SER A 298 -5.71 11.42 20.76
N LYS A 299 -5.89 12.04 19.59
CA LYS A 299 -6.96 11.71 18.63
C LYS A 299 -6.34 11.25 17.31
N ILE A 300 -6.93 10.23 16.70
CA ILE A 300 -6.61 9.84 15.33
C ILE A 300 -7.23 10.86 14.37
N VAL A 301 -6.39 11.60 13.67
CA VAL A 301 -6.81 12.68 12.75
C VAL A 301 -6.72 12.25 11.28
N GLY A 302 -6.10 11.11 10.98
CA GLY A 302 -6.00 10.62 9.62
C GLY A 302 -5.27 9.28 9.49
N VAL A 303 -5.02 8.92 8.24
CA VAL A 303 -4.20 7.77 7.84
C VAL A 303 -3.21 8.23 6.80
N ILE A 304 -1.96 7.84 6.94
CA ILE A 304 -0.94 8.01 5.90
C ILE A 304 -0.49 6.65 5.37
N SER A 305 -0.43 6.52 4.06
CA SER A 305 0.05 5.33 3.37
C SER A 305 1.36 5.59 2.63
N ALA A 306 2.06 4.52 2.25
CA ALA A 306 3.22 4.65 1.37
C ALA A 306 2.87 5.31 0.02
N LEU A 307 1.64 5.13 -0.47
CA LEU A 307 1.17 5.79 -1.69
C LEU A 307 0.98 7.30 -1.49
N ASP A 308 0.58 7.74 -0.31
CA ASP A 308 0.47 9.18 -0.01
C ASP A 308 1.84 9.86 -0.03
N ILE A 309 2.89 9.17 0.43
CA ILE A 309 4.29 9.63 0.28
C ILE A 309 4.68 9.72 -1.20
N VAL A 310 4.33 8.71 -2.00
CA VAL A 310 4.55 8.72 -3.46
C VAL A 310 3.85 9.91 -4.11
N ARG A 311 2.60 10.20 -3.72
CA ARG A 311 1.83 11.34 -4.24
C ARG A 311 2.45 12.68 -3.86
N ALA A 312 2.91 12.83 -2.62
CA ALA A 312 3.64 14.02 -2.20
C ALA A 312 4.92 14.22 -3.03
N LEU A 313 5.64 13.13 -3.32
CA LEU A 313 6.83 13.15 -4.17
C LEU A 313 6.51 13.49 -5.62
N ALA A 314 5.42 12.97 -6.18
CA ALA A 314 4.98 13.31 -7.53
C ALA A 314 4.53 14.78 -7.63
N ALA A 315 3.85 15.30 -6.60
CA ALA A 315 3.33 16.66 -6.57
C ALA A 315 4.45 17.73 -6.55
N SER A 316 5.62 17.41 -5.99
CA SER A 316 6.76 18.34 -5.96
C SER A 316 7.31 18.66 -7.36
N ILE A 317 7.07 17.81 -8.35
CA ILE A 317 7.40 18.05 -9.76
C ILE A 317 6.46 19.09 -10.37
N THR A 318 5.16 19.00 -10.06
CA THR A 318 4.12 19.86 -10.64
C THR A 318 4.00 21.23 -9.99
N GLY A 319 4.57 21.40 -8.79
CA GLY A 319 4.60 22.66 -8.04
C GLY A 319 5.82 23.55 -8.34
N SER A 320 6.65 23.19 -9.32
CA SER A 320 7.85 23.93 -9.76
C SER A 320 7.55 24.94 -10.87
#